data_AF-A0A351WGE1-F1
#
_entry.id   AF-A0A351WGE1-F1
#
_cell.length_a   1.000
_cell.length_b   1.000
_cell.length_c   1.000
_cell.angle_alpha   90.00
_cell.angle_beta   90.00
_cell.angle_gamma   90.00
#
_symmetry.space_group_name_H-M   'P 1'
#
loop_
_entity.id
_entity.type
_entity.pdbx_description
1 polymer ?
#
loop_
_entity_poly.entity_id
_entity_poly.type
_entity_poly.pdbx_seq_one_letter_code
_entity_poly.pdbx_strand_id
1 'polypeptide(L)'
;MLAEKIERIEDLAVYQTFRKLADEVEKVSREYGLSYRWLRNQTLQASESACAHLTDSAYVEFTSGFLKALYRSRSEARGTMTHLASARDADLLKGGDSLIGRYENAVAELGRLIRHVEEAIELRSMSTRSLHLKKDEKHGATTAAVHHGQAWALPVQA
;
A
#
# COMPACT_ATOMS: atom_id res chain seq x y z
N MET A 1 12.65 6.53 21.74
CA MET A 1 11.68 6.96 20.72
C MET A 1 10.54 5.96 20.75
N LEU A 2 9.33 6.40 21.11
CA LEU A 2 8.15 5.54 21.15
C LEU A 2 7.78 5.19 19.71
N ALA A 3 7.74 3.89 19.38
CA ALA A 3 7.22 3.43 18.09
C ALA A 3 5.77 3.92 17.97
N GLU A 4 5.49 4.74 16.98
CA GLU A 4 4.15 5.26 16.73
C GLU A 4 3.25 4.07 16.41
N LYS A 5 2.26 3.83 17.27
CA LYS A 5 1.34 2.71 17.12
C LYS A 5 0.43 3.05 15.95
N ILE A 6 0.56 2.31 14.85
CA ILE A 6 -0.35 2.39 13.70
C ILE A 6 -1.67 1.76 14.13
N GLU A 7 -2.68 2.60 14.33
CA GLU A 7 -4.04 2.16 14.68
C GLU A 7 -4.92 2.10 13.44
N ARG A 8 -4.56 2.87 12.40
CA ARG A 8 -5.30 3.00 11.14
C ARG A 8 -4.37 3.01 9.94
N ILE A 9 -4.89 2.67 8.76
CA ILE A 9 -4.11 2.77 7.50
C ILE A 9 -3.69 4.21 7.22
N GLU A 10 -4.48 5.19 7.66
CA GLU A 10 -4.16 6.60 7.50
C GLU A 10 -2.93 7.06 8.32
N ASP A 11 -2.50 6.26 9.29
CA ASP A 11 -1.27 6.48 10.05
C ASP A 11 -0.03 6.00 9.29
N LEU A 12 -0.20 5.20 8.22
CA LEU A 12 0.92 4.76 7.40
C LEU A 12 1.50 5.95 6.61
N ALA A 13 2.81 6.18 6.76
CA ALA A 13 3.52 7.21 6.01
C ALA A 13 3.27 7.12 4.50
N VAL A 14 3.29 5.90 3.94
CA VAL A 14 3.05 5.68 2.51
C VAL A 14 1.62 6.05 2.08
N TYR A 15 0.62 5.85 2.94
CA TYR A 15 -0.75 6.30 2.67
C TYR A 15 -0.82 7.81 2.63
N GLN A 16 -0.23 8.49 3.62
CA GLN A 16 -0.20 9.95 3.68
C GLN A 16 0.53 10.55 2.47
N THR A 17 1.61 9.91 2.03
CA THR A 17 2.36 10.30 0.83
C THR A 17 1.48 10.18 -0.42
N PHE A 18 0.84 9.03 -0.67
CA PHE A 18 -0.04 8.87 -1.83
C PHE A 18 -1.25 9.81 -1.78
N ARG A 19 -1.82 10.06 -0.60
CA ARG A 19 -2.94 10.99 -0.46
C ARG A 19 -2.55 12.41 -0.88
N LYS A 20 -1.40 12.90 -0.40
CA LYS A 20 -0.88 14.22 -0.78
C LYS A 20 -0.60 14.29 -2.28
N LEU A 21 -0.02 13.23 -2.85
CA LEU A 21 0.23 13.15 -4.29
C LEU A 21 -1.07 13.17 -5.10
N ALA A 22 -2.12 12.50 -4.65
CA ALA A 22 -3.42 12.53 -5.31
C ALA A 22 -4.06 13.92 -5.29
N ASP A 23 -3.98 14.63 -4.16
CA ASP A 23 -4.45 16.02 -4.06
C ASP A 23 -3.64 16.95 -5.00
N GLU A 24 -2.37 16.68 -5.23
CA GLU A 24 -1.55 17.42 -6.18
C GLU A 24 -1.87 17.09 -7.64
N VAL A 25 -2.05 15.81 -7.98
CA VAL A 25 -2.54 15.36 -9.30
C VAL A 25 -3.86 16.04 -9.63
N GLU A 26 -4.77 16.15 -8.66
CA GLU A 26 -6.03 16.87 -8.82
C GLU A 26 -5.81 18.31 -9.26
N LYS A 27 -4.95 19.04 -8.55
CA LYS A 27 -4.66 20.45 -8.82
C LYS A 27 -4.02 20.64 -10.19
N VAL A 28 -2.95 19.91 -10.48
CA VAL A 28 -2.17 20.11 -11.72
C VAL A 28 -2.92 19.64 -12.96
N SER A 29 -3.80 18.64 -12.82
CA SER A 29 -4.56 18.13 -13.95
C SER A 29 -5.78 18.98 -14.33
N ARG A 30 -6.12 20.03 -13.57
CA ARG A 30 -7.17 20.99 -13.95
C ARG A 30 -6.86 21.75 -15.22
N GLU A 31 -5.57 21.90 -15.53
CA GLU A 31 -5.10 22.60 -16.72
C GLU A 31 -5.25 21.76 -18.00
N TYR A 32 -5.58 20.47 -17.87
CA TYR A 32 -5.78 19.62 -19.04
C TYR A 32 -6.97 20.17 -19.84
N GLY A 33 -6.72 20.56 -21.09
CA GLY A 33 -7.75 21.06 -21.99
C GLY A 33 -8.87 20.03 -22.22
N LEU A 34 -10.03 20.49 -22.72
CA LEU A 34 -11.21 19.63 -22.92
C LEU A 34 -10.92 18.39 -23.79
N SER A 35 -10.04 18.52 -24.79
CA SER A 35 -9.60 17.41 -25.66
C SER A 35 -8.86 16.29 -24.90
N TYR A 36 -8.35 16.58 -23.70
CA TYR A 36 -7.58 15.67 -22.86
C TYR A 36 -8.32 15.31 -21.56
N ARG A 37 -9.64 15.57 -21.50
CA ARG A 37 -10.47 15.19 -20.34
C ARG A 37 -10.40 13.69 -20.03
N TRP A 38 -10.25 12.85 -21.06
CA TRP A 38 -10.07 11.41 -20.89
C TRP A 38 -8.78 11.08 -20.13
N LEU A 39 -7.66 11.73 -20.45
CA LEU A 39 -6.37 11.54 -19.80
C LEU A 39 -6.41 12.06 -18.37
N ARG A 40 -7.08 13.20 -18.15
CA ARG A 40 -7.33 13.74 -16.80
C ARG A 40 -8.04 12.70 -15.94
N ASN A 41 -9.15 12.15 -16.43
CA ASN A 41 -9.95 11.18 -15.68
C ASN A 41 -9.15 9.91 -15.36
N GLN A 42 -8.37 9.38 -16.31
CA GLN A 42 -7.49 8.24 -16.07
C GLN A 42 -6.41 8.54 -15.03
N THR A 43 -5.77 9.70 -15.13
CA THR A 43 -4.73 10.13 -14.17
C THR A 43 -5.30 10.21 -12.75
N LEU A 44 -6.46 10.86 -12.59
CA LEU A 44 -7.14 11.01 -11.30
C LEU A 44 -7.56 9.66 -10.73
N GLN A 45 -8.24 8.85 -11.53
CA GLN A 45 -8.73 7.56 -11.10
C GLN A 45 -7.60 6.65 -10.63
N ALA A 46 -6.52 6.54 -11.41
CA ALA A 46 -5.37 5.73 -11.02
C ALA A 46 -4.73 6.26 -9.72
N SER A 47 -4.58 7.58 -9.62
CA SER A 47 -3.99 8.22 -8.44
C SER A 47 -4.81 7.99 -7.16
N GLU A 48 -6.12 8.16 -7.23
CA GLU A 48 -7.03 7.91 -6.12
C GLU A 48 -7.09 6.42 -5.77
N SER A 49 -7.06 5.54 -6.77
CA SER A 49 -7.08 4.08 -6.59
C SER A 49 -5.81 3.56 -5.89
N ALA A 50 -4.67 4.19 -6.13
CA ALA A 50 -3.44 3.91 -5.38
C ALA A 50 -3.65 4.08 -3.87
N CYS A 51 -4.42 5.08 -3.44
CA CYS A 51 -4.80 5.29 -2.04
C CYS A 51 -5.88 4.30 -1.59
N ALA A 52 -6.93 4.13 -2.39
CA ALA A 52 -8.09 3.30 -2.03
C ALA A 52 -7.69 1.84 -1.77
N HIS A 53 -6.78 1.28 -2.57
CA HIS A 53 -6.31 -0.08 -2.37
C HIS A 53 -5.53 -0.28 -1.07
N LEU A 54 -4.90 0.76 -0.49
CA LEU A 54 -4.33 0.65 0.85
C LEU A 54 -5.41 0.50 1.92
N THR A 55 -6.59 1.08 1.69
CA THR A 55 -7.73 1.01 2.63
C THR A 55 -8.59 -0.24 2.45
N ASP A 56 -8.63 -0.83 1.25
CA ASP A 56 -9.44 -2.03 0.91
C ASP A 56 -9.13 -3.25 1.79
N SER A 57 -8.01 -3.24 2.49
CA SER A 57 -7.55 -4.35 3.32
C SER A 57 -7.07 -3.93 4.72
N ALA A 58 -7.35 -2.69 5.11
CA ALA A 58 -7.06 -2.12 6.43
C ALA A 58 -7.57 -2.99 7.59
N TYR A 59 -8.69 -3.66 7.37
CA TYR A 59 -9.42 -4.44 8.38
C TYR A 59 -9.11 -5.93 8.34
N VAL A 60 -8.23 -6.36 7.45
CA VAL A 60 -7.84 -7.76 7.31
C VAL A 60 -6.45 -7.88 7.92
N GLU A 61 -6.27 -8.74 8.92
CA GLU A 61 -4.96 -9.10 9.47
C GLU A 61 -3.91 -9.28 8.36
N PHE A 62 -2.61 -9.14 8.66
CA PHE A 62 -1.51 -9.43 7.71
C PHE A 62 -1.71 -10.79 7.02
N THR A 63 -2.35 -10.74 5.86
CA THR A 63 -2.89 -11.88 5.12
C THR A 63 -2.54 -11.68 3.66
N SER A 64 -2.72 -12.73 2.88
CA SER A 64 -2.62 -12.66 1.42
C SER A 64 -3.58 -11.62 0.81
N GLY A 65 -4.69 -11.27 1.51
CA GLY A 65 -5.60 -10.20 1.10
C GLY A 65 -4.97 -8.82 1.22
N PHE A 66 -4.36 -8.51 2.37
CA PHE A 66 -3.62 -7.27 2.57
C PHE A 66 -2.48 -7.12 1.56
N LEU A 67 -1.69 -8.17 1.38
CA LEU A 67 -0.58 -8.18 0.43
C LEU A 67 -1.06 -7.92 -1.03
N LYS A 68 -2.16 -8.55 -1.45
CA LYS A 68 -2.76 -8.29 -2.79
C LYS A 68 -3.15 -6.83 -2.96
N ALA A 69 -3.70 -6.20 -1.93
CA ALA A 69 -4.11 -4.81 -2.00
C ALA A 69 -2.90 -3.86 -2.09
N LEU A 70 -1.82 -4.13 -1.36
CA LEU A 70 -0.56 -3.40 -1.51
C LEU A 70 0.00 -3.50 -2.93
N TYR A 71 -0.05 -4.70 -3.54
CA TYR A 71 0.36 -4.90 -4.92
C TYR A 71 -0.51 -4.13 -5.92
N ARG A 72 -1.83 -4.06 -5.71
CA ARG A 72 -2.74 -3.24 -6.52
C ARG A 72 -2.44 -1.76 -6.37
N SER A 73 -2.29 -1.26 -5.15
CA SER A 73 -1.87 0.13 -4.88
C SER A 73 -0.60 0.50 -5.63
N ARG A 74 0.41 -0.39 -5.62
CA ARG A 74 1.66 -0.20 -6.37
C ARG A 74 1.45 -0.15 -7.88
N SER A 75 0.55 -0.99 -8.40
CA SER A 75 0.22 -1.02 -9.82
C SER A 75 -0.46 0.28 -10.26
N GLU A 76 -1.43 0.76 -9.47
CA GLU A 76 -2.15 2.00 -9.74
C GLU A 76 -1.22 3.22 -9.69
N ALA A 77 -0.32 3.29 -8.69
CA ALA A 77 0.69 4.35 -8.62
C ALA A 77 1.60 4.39 -9.86
N ARG A 78 1.96 3.23 -10.42
CA ARG A 78 2.69 3.15 -11.70
C ARG A 78 1.83 3.56 -12.89
N GLY A 79 0.54 3.20 -12.89
CA GLY A 79 -0.43 3.71 -13.86
C GLY A 79 -0.50 5.23 -13.86
N THR A 80 -0.57 5.85 -12.68
CA THR A 80 -0.53 7.31 -12.52
C THR A 80 0.72 7.91 -13.16
N MET A 81 1.92 7.35 -12.89
CA MET A 81 3.16 7.84 -13.50
C MET A 81 3.12 7.79 -15.03
N THR A 82 2.58 6.71 -15.62
CA THR A 82 2.42 6.59 -17.07
C THR A 82 1.50 7.69 -17.63
N HIS A 83 0.40 7.98 -16.96
CA HIS A 83 -0.52 9.04 -17.39
C HIS A 83 0.07 10.43 -17.23
N LEU A 84 0.83 10.68 -16.15
CA LEU A 84 1.58 11.93 -15.94
C LEU A 84 2.65 12.12 -17.02
N ALA A 85 3.38 11.07 -17.39
CA ALA A 85 4.36 11.12 -18.47
C ALA A 85 3.69 11.44 -19.81
N SER A 86 2.53 10.83 -20.08
CA SER A 86 1.74 11.11 -21.29
C SER A 86 1.25 12.56 -21.33
N ALA A 87 0.82 13.12 -20.19
CA ALA A 87 0.41 14.51 -20.09
C ALA A 87 1.59 15.47 -20.28
N ARG A 88 2.76 15.15 -19.72
CA ARG A 88 4.01 15.90 -19.95
C ARG A 88 4.40 15.89 -21.42
N ASP A 89 4.38 14.73 -22.07
CA ASP A 89 4.79 14.58 -23.48
C ASP A 89 3.85 15.31 -24.45
N ALA A 90 2.60 15.52 -24.03
CA ALA A 90 1.61 16.34 -24.73
C ALA A 90 1.64 17.84 -24.35
N ASP A 91 2.64 18.28 -23.57
CA ASP A 91 2.81 19.65 -23.06
C ASP A 91 1.61 20.17 -22.22
N LEU A 92 0.92 19.25 -21.53
CA LEU A 92 -0.25 19.56 -20.68
C LEU A 92 0.10 19.75 -19.21
N LEU A 93 1.32 19.39 -18.82
CA LEU A 93 1.74 19.35 -17.42
C LEU A 93 3.14 19.91 -17.26
N LYS A 94 3.22 21.13 -16.69
CA LYS A 94 4.49 21.71 -16.27
C LYS A 94 4.96 21.07 -14.97
N GLY A 95 6.22 20.62 -14.94
CA GLY A 95 6.79 19.98 -13.75
C GLY A 95 6.38 18.51 -13.55
N GLY A 96 5.89 17.83 -14.60
CA GLY A 96 5.51 16.42 -14.53
C GLY A 96 6.61 15.50 -13.98
N ASP A 97 7.88 15.77 -14.30
CA ASP A 97 9.02 14.97 -13.82
C ASP A 97 9.17 15.01 -12.29
N SER A 98 8.92 16.18 -11.67
CA SER A 98 8.98 16.30 -10.22
C SER A 98 7.88 15.46 -9.55
N LEU A 99 6.69 15.41 -10.15
CA LEU A 99 5.57 14.66 -9.60
C LEU A 99 5.79 13.15 -9.79
N ILE A 100 6.27 12.74 -10.97
CA ILE A 100 6.65 11.35 -11.27
C ILE A 100 7.72 10.87 -10.29
N GLY A 101 8.81 11.63 -10.08
CA GLY A 101 9.87 11.24 -9.15
C GLY A 101 9.39 11.07 -7.70
N ARG A 102 8.38 11.84 -7.27
CA ARG A 102 7.76 11.65 -5.95
C ARG A 102 6.90 10.40 -5.88
N TYR A 103 6.21 10.03 -6.97
CA TYR A 103 5.54 8.73 -7.06
C TYR A 103 6.55 7.58 -7.04
N GLU A 104 7.70 7.70 -7.69
CA GLU A 104 8.76 6.69 -7.64
C GLU A 104 9.23 6.45 -6.20
N ASN A 105 9.47 7.53 -5.45
CA ASN A 105 9.84 7.45 -4.04
C ASN A 105 8.75 6.77 -3.19
N ALA A 106 7.48 7.15 -3.38
CA ALA A 106 6.35 6.54 -2.69
C ALA A 106 6.18 5.04 -3.04
N VAL A 107 6.41 4.67 -4.30
CA VAL A 107 6.41 3.27 -4.75
C VAL A 107 7.58 2.48 -4.14
N ALA A 108 8.74 3.10 -3.95
CA ALA A 108 9.87 2.48 -3.26
C ALA A 108 9.57 2.27 -1.76
N GLU A 109 8.93 3.22 -1.10
CA GLU A 109 8.40 3.09 0.27
C GLU A 109 7.39 1.95 0.38
N LEU A 110 6.41 1.90 -0.53
CA LEU A 110 5.44 0.82 -0.60
C LEU A 110 6.12 -0.54 -0.82
N GLY A 111 7.17 -0.58 -1.63
CA GLY A 111 7.97 -1.78 -1.85
C GLY A 111 8.67 -2.29 -0.58
N ARG A 112 9.11 -1.40 0.30
CA ARG A 112 9.64 -1.78 1.63
C ARG A 112 8.55 -2.36 2.52
N LEU A 113 7.38 -1.72 2.55
CA LEU A 113 6.22 -2.22 3.31
C LEU A 113 5.78 -3.61 2.83
N ILE A 114 5.68 -3.82 1.51
CA ILE A 114 5.33 -5.11 0.91
C ILE A 114 6.28 -6.21 1.39
N ARG A 115 7.60 -5.99 1.32
CA ARG A 115 8.59 -6.98 1.78
C ARG A 115 8.43 -7.32 3.25
N HIS A 116 8.24 -6.30 4.09
CA HIS A 116 8.03 -6.51 5.52
C HIS A 116 6.78 -7.34 5.81
N VAL A 117 5.70 -7.10 5.07
CA VAL A 117 4.46 -7.87 5.17
C VAL A 117 4.66 -9.31 4.70
N GLU A 118 5.40 -9.54 3.63
CA GLU A 118 5.74 -10.88 3.13
C GLU A 118 6.51 -11.68 4.19
N GLU A 119 7.56 -11.08 4.76
CA GLU A 119 8.36 -11.68 5.84
C GLU A 119 7.50 -12.02 7.06
N ALA A 120 6.59 -11.12 7.46
CA ALA A 120 5.68 -11.34 8.59
C ALA A 120 4.71 -12.52 8.33
N ILE A 121 4.18 -12.62 7.11
CA ILE A 121 3.31 -13.73 6.70
C ILE A 121 4.08 -15.06 6.73
N GLU A 122 5.30 -15.08 6.20
CA GLU A 122 6.16 -16.27 6.19
C GLU A 122 6.48 -16.75 7.62
N LEU A 123 6.90 -15.84 8.50
CA LEU A 123 7.20 -16.14 9.91
C LEU A 123 5.97 -16.71 10.65
N ARG A 124 4.78 -16.13 10.43
CA ARG A 124 3.52 -16.64 11.01
C ARG A 124 3.22 -18.05 10.50
N SER A 125 3.46 -18.31 9.21
CA SER A 125 3.24 -19.64 8.62
C SER A 125 4.19 -20.70 9.19
N MET A 126 5.47 -20.35 9.43
CA MET A 126 6.47 -21.25 10.01
C MET A 126 6.20 -21.53 11.49
N SER A 127 5.80 -20.51 12.26
CA SER A 127 5.40 -20.66 13.66
C SER A 127 4.19 -21.60 13.80
N THR A 128 3.19 -21.42 12.93
CA THR A 128 2.00 -22.28 12.90
C THR A 128 2.33 -23.72 12.54
N ARG A 129 3.21 -23.96 11.54
CA ARG A 129 3.67 -25.32 11.20
C ARG A 129 4.45 -25.97 12.34
N SER A 130 5.32 -25.21 13.02
CA SER A 130 6.11 -25.70 14.15
C SER A 130 5.23 -26.10 15.33
N LEU A 131 4.13 -25.37 15.56
CA LEU A 131 3.11 -25.73 16.56
C LEU A 131 2.32 -26.97 16.17
N HIS A 132 1.97 -27.17 14.89
CA HIS A 132 1.28 -28.39 14.43
C HIS A 132 2.18 -29.62 14.55
N LEU A 133 3.46 -29.53 14.19
CA LEU A 133 4.42 -30.62 14.38
C LEU A 133 4.54 -31.04 15.86
N LYS A 134 4.59 -30.07 16.77
CA LYS A 134 4.59 -30.34 18.23
C LYS A 134 3.25 -30.84 18.75
N LYS A 135 2.14 -30.51 18.10
CA LYS A 135 0.81 -31.02 18.43
C LYS A 135 0.64 -32.46 17.95
N ASP A 136 1.22 -32.81 16.81
CA ASP A 136 1.24 -34.19 16.31
C ASP A 136 2.15 -35.08 17.17
N GLU A 137 3.22 -34.52 17.77
CA GLU A 137 3.98 -35.18 18.84
C GLU A 137 3.21 -35.30 20.17
N LYS A 138 2.21 -34.45 20.42
CA LYS A 138 1.45 -34.41 21.70
C LYS A 138 0.02 -34.93 21.64
N HIS A 139 -0.55 -35.24 20.49
CA HIS A 139 -1.87 -35.88 20.38
C HIS A 139 -1.82 -37.39 20.62
N GLY A 140 -1.13 -37.77 21.69
CA GLY A 140 -1.68 -38.70 22.67
C GLY A 140 -2.57 -38.04 23.72
N ALA A 141 -2.81 -36.72 23.72
CA ALA A 141 -3.68 -36.06 24.70
C ALA A 141 -4.47 -34.85 24.15
N THR A 142 -5.72 -34.79 24.62
CA THR A 142 -6.89 -34.06 24.13
C THR A 142 -6.90 -32.54 24.38
N THR A 143 -7.72 -31.85 23.58
CA THR A 143 -8.45 -30.58 23.81
C THR A 143 -7.80 -29.25 23.38
N ALA A 144 -8.60 -28.42 22.69
CA ALA A 144 -8.26 -27.06 22.28
C ALA A 144 -9.43 -26.11 22.54
N ALA A 145 -9.12 -24.92 23.07
CA ALA A 145 -9.56 -23.64 22.53
C ALA A 145 -8.95 -22.50 23.35
N VAL A 146 -8.16 -21.61 22.73
CA VAL A 146 -7.98 -20.23 23.20
C VAL A 146 -7.81 -19.31 21.98
N HIS A 147 -8.77 -18.40 21.80
CA HIS A 147 -8.70 -17.22 20.95
C HIS A 147 -7.93 -16.12 21.69
N HIS A 148 -6.98 -15.44 21.04
CA HIS A 148 -6.58 -14.09 21.43
C HIS A 148 -6.19 -13.26 20.21
N GLY A 149 -6.88 -12.12 20.05
CA GLY A 149 -6.48 -11.03 19.16
C GLY A 149 -5.39 -10.18 19.81
N GLN A 150 -4.42 -9.74 19.02
CA GLN A 150 -3.33 -8.86 19.44
C GLN A 150 -3.24 -7.64 18.51
N ALA A 151 -3.04 -6.46 19.12
CA ALA A 151 -2.77 -5.19 18.45
C ALA A 151 -1.30 -5.12 18.00
N TRP A 152 -1.04 -4.48 16.85
CA TRP A 152 0.25 -4.56 16.14
C TRP A 152 1.11 -3.31 16.36
N ALA A 153 2.42 -3.53 16.56
CA ALA A 153 3.46 -2.50 16.53
C ALA A 153 4.35 -2.77 15.32
N LEU A 154 4.31 -1.89 14.31
CA LEU A 154 5.30 -1.89 13.23
C LEU A 154 6.46 -0.97 13.65
N PRO A 155 7.73 -1.40 13.47
CA PRO A 155 8.86 -0.51 13.69
C PRO A 155 8.94 0.51 12.55
N VAL A 156 8.71 1.78 12.88
CA VAL A 156 9.02 2.92 12.01
C VAL A 156 10.55 3.07 12.00
N GLN A 157 11.20 2.80 10.86
CA GLN A 157 12.60 3.19 10.66
C GLN A 157 12.67 4.40 9.73
N ALA A 158 13.46 5.37 10.20
CA ALA A 158 13.71 6.71 9.68
C ALA A 158 14.40 6.75 8.32
#